data_AF-A0A0S3TBF9-F1
#
_entry.id   AF-A0A0S3TBF9-F1
#
_cell.length_a   1.000
_cell.length_b   1.000
_cell.length_c   1.000
_cell.angle_alpha   90.00
_cell.angle_beta   90.00
_cell.angle_gamma   90.00
#
_symmetry.space_group_name_H-M   'P 1'
#
loop_
_entity.id
_entity.type
_entity.pdbx_description
1 polymer ?
#
loop_
_entity_poly.entity_id
_entity_poly.type
_entity_poly.pdbx_seq_one_letter_code
_entity_poly.pdbx_strand_id
1 'polypeptide(L)'
;MSSSCPLSLKIFLKSIRLGRVQNFKQCLYRDYIIGAHLLRRTVSNNFYEGSRAKLFSKDNKPKWEPSKLELVSDEMVDQCLRNIDDEDLECLELPDHRIESRL
;
A
#
# COMPACT_ATOMS: atom_id res chain seq x y z
N MET A 1 18.80 2.55 -12.03
CA MET A 1 17.69 2.58 -11.06
C MET A 1 17.57 1.20 -10.45
N SER A 2 17.55 1.10 -9.13
CA SER A 2 17.36 -0.16 -8.37
C SER A 2 16.16 -0.96 -8.89
N SER A 3 16.23 -2.29 -8.81
CA SER A 3 15.11 -3.21 -9.13
C SER A 3 13.98 -3.07 -8.10
N SER A 4 13.30 -1.93 -8.09
CA SER A 4 12.14 -1.65 -7.24
C SER A 4 10.89 -2.30 -7.84
N CYS A 5 9.96 -2.71 -6.99
CA CYS A 5 8.70 -3.32 -7.41
C CYS A 5 7.87 -2.37 -8.30
N PRO A 6 7.59 -2.71 -9.58
CA PRO A 6 6.86 -1.84 -10.50
C PRO A 6 5.46 -1.47 -10.01
N LEU A 7 4.72 -2.44 -9.46
CA LEU A 7 3.38 -2.20 -8.92
C LEU A 7 3.42 -1.22 -7.75
N SER A 8 4.36 -1.41 -6.82
CA SER A 8 4.52 -0.55 -5.64
C SER A 8 4.83 0.90 -6.07
N LEU A 9 5.68 1.10 -7.07
CA LEU A 9 5.97 2.44 -7.62
C LEU A 9 4.70 3.16 -8.12
N LYS A 10 3.82 2.47 -8.86
CA LYS A 10 2.58 3.08 -9.35
C LYS A 10 1.57 3.34 -8.22
N ILE A 11 1.43 2.43 -7.27
CA ILE A 11 0.56 2.60 -6.09
C ILE A 11 0.98 3.85 -5.30
N PHE A 12 2.26 3.96 -4.94
CA PHE A 12 2.73 5.10 -4.15
C PHE A 12 2.69 6.40 -4.94
N LEU A 13 2.97 6.39 -6.25
CA LEU A 13 2.80 7.58 -7.08
C LEU A 13 1.33 8.06 -7.10
N LYS A 14 0.36 7.15 -7.21
CA LYS A 14 -1.07 7.49 -7.15
C LYS A 14 -1.46 7.99 -5.75
N SER A 15 -1.00 7.34 -4.67
CA SER A 15 -1.22 7.78 -3.28
C SER A 15 -0.72 9.21 -3.07
N ILE A 16 0.52 9.52 -3.47
CA ILE A 16 1.10 10.87 -3.36
C ILE A 16 0.28 11.91 -4.12
N ARG A 17 -0.17 11.60 -5.34
CA ARG A 17 -0.98 12.52 -6.16
C ARG A 17 -2.32 12.83 -5.51
N LEU A 18 -3.01 11.81 -4.97
CA LEU A 18 -4.28 11.97 -4.25
C LEU A 18 -4.10 12.73 -2.94
N GLY A 19 -2.97 12.53 -2.24
CA GLY A 19 -2.66 13.21 -0.99
C GLY A 19 -2.53 14.74 -1.09
N ARG A 20 -2.33 15.30 -2.30
CA ARG A 20 -2.20 16.75 -2.50
C ARG A 20 -3.44 17.56 -2.15
N VAL A 21 -4.62 16.91 -2.17
CA VAL A 21 -5.92 17.55 -1.92
C VAL A 21 -6.63 16.96 -0.69
N GLN A 22 -5.95 16.09 0.06
CA GLN A 22 -6.50 15.39 1.21
C GLN A 22 -5.83 15.84 2.50
N ASN A 23 -6.57 15.72 3.61
CA ASN A 23 -5.99 15.95 4.93
C ASN A 23 -5.20 14.71 5.42
N PHE A 24 -4.46 14.87 6.51
CA PHE A 24 -3.63 13.82 7.09
C PHE A 24 -4.42 12.54 7.43
N LYS A 25 -5.62 12.68 8.03
CA LYS A 25 -6.46 11.53 8.42
C LYS A 25 -6.88 10.71 7.18
N GLN A 26 -7.26 11.39 6.10
CA GLN A 26 -7.60 10.74 4.82
C GLN A 26 -6.41 10.03 4.17
N CYS A 27 -5.22 10.64 4.21
CA CYS A 27 -3.99 9.99 3.72
C CYS A 27 -3.66 8.74 4.53
N LEU A 28 -3.69 8.81 5.86
CA LEU A 28 -3.45 7.66 6.73
C LEU A 28 -4.46 6.54 6.50
N TYR A 29 -5.75 6.88 6.34
CA TYR A 29 -6.78 5.89 6.04
C TYR A 29 -6.48 5.16 4.73
N ARG A 30 -6.14 5.89 3.66
CA ARG A 30 -5.74 5.27 2.39
C ARG A 30 -4.49 4.39 2.53
N ASP A 31 -3.47 4.87 3.23
CA ASP A 31 -2.22 4.12 3.38
C ASP A 31 -2.43 2.85 4.22
N TYR A 32 -3.35 2.88 5.20
CA TYR A 32 -3.81 1.70 5.93
C TYR A 32 -4.47 0.67 4.99
N ILE A 33 -5.40 1.12 4.15
CA ILE A 33 -6.06 0.26 3.15
C ILE A 33 -5.05 -0.36 2.18
N ILE A 34 -4.11 0.43 1.66
CA ILE A 34 -3.01 -0.07 0.82
C ILE A 34 -2.22 -1.15 1.58
N GLY A 35 -1.84 -0.88 2.83
CA GLY A 35 -1.12 -1.84 3.68
C GLY A 35 -1.90 -3.15 3.87
N ALA A 36 -3.20 -3.07 4.14
CA ALA A 36 -4.07 -4.23 4.28
C ALA A 36 -4.13 -5.06 2.99
N HIS A 37 -4.27 -4.41 1.82
CA HIS A 37 -4.21 -5.10 0.53
C HIS A 37 -2.90 -5.85 0.29
N LEU A 38 -1.76 -5.23 0.64
CA LEU A 38 -0.43 -5.82 0.50
C LEU A 38 -0.23 -7.03 1.43
N LEU A 39 -0.65 -6.92 2.69
CA LEU A 39 -0.55 -8.00 3.68
C LEU A 39 -1.48 -9.17 3.32
N ARG A 40 -2.68 -8.88 2.82
CA ARG A 40 -3.66 -9.91 2.43
C ARG A 40 -3.41 -10.52 1.05
N ARG A 41 -2.39 -10.05 0.31
CA ARG A 41 -2.03 -10.52 -1.04
C ARG A 41 -3.18 -10.44 -2.05
N THR A 42 -4.06 -9.46 -1.87
CA THR A 42 -5.28 -9.31 -2.70
C THR A 42 -4.99 -8.97 -4.16
N VAL A 43 -3.85 -8.34 -4.43
CA VAL A 43 -3.43 -7.92 -5.78
C VAL A 43 -2.14 -8.61 -6.21
N SER A 44 -1.18 -8.81 -5.28
CA SER A 44 0.12 -9.40 -5.60
C SER A 44 0.83 -9.92 -4.35
N ASN A 45 1.76 -10.85 -4.56
CA ASN A 45 2.68 -11.38 -3.55
C ASN A 45 3.96 -10.52 -3.36
N ASN A 46 4.08 -9.39 -4.06
CA ASN A 46 5.31 -8.59 -4.09
C ASN A 46 5.81 -8.14 -2.71
N PHE A 47 4.93 -7.90 -1.74
CA PHE A 47 5.36 -7.55 -0.38
C PHE A 47 6.20 -8.69 0.22
N TYR A 48 5.68 -9.92 0.17
CA TYR A 48 6.35 -11.10 0.68
C TYR A 48 7.60 -11.46 -0.11
N GLU A 49 7.56 -11.32 -1.44
CA GLU A 49 8.75 -11.56 -2.29
C GLU A 49 9.86 -10.55 -1.99
N GLY A 50 9.50 -9.29 -1.75
CA GLY A 50 10.45 -8.26 -1.34
C GLY A 50 11.07 -8.59 0.02
N SER A 51 10.24 -8.96 1.00
CA SER A 51 10.72 -9.42 2.31
C SER A 51 11.62 -10.65 2.17
N ARG A 52 11.23 -11.65 1.37
CA ARG A 52 12.03 -12.85 1.09
C ARG A 52 13.40 -12.47 0.55
N ALA A 53 13.46 -11.68 -0.52
CA ALA A 53 14.70 -11.31 -1.17
C ALA A 53 15.60 -10.45 -0.29
N LYS A 54 15.01 -9.56 0.53
CA LYS A 54 15.77 -8.56 1.31
C LYS A 54 16.14 -9.00 2.72
N LEU A 55 15.22 -9.68 3.41
CA LEU A 55 15.35 -9.99 4.84
C LEU A 55 15.67 -11.46 5.10
N PHE A 56 15.06 -12.38 4.36
CA PHE A 56 15.18 -13.82 4.61
C PHE A 56 16.30 -14.47 3.79
N SER A 57 16.12 -14.60 2.48
CA SER A 57 17.12 -15.18 1.58
C SER A 57 18.33 -14.26 1.38
N LYS A 58 18.14 -12.94 1.55
CA LYS A 58 19.19 -11.91 1.37
C LYS A 58 19.89 -11.97 0.01
N ASP A 59 19.21 -12.52 -1.00
CA ASP A 59 19.74 -12.63 -2.36
C ASP A 59 19.72 -11.30 -3.12
N ASN A 60 18.96 -10.32 -2.63
CA ASN A 60 18.68 -9.04 -3.31
C ASN A 60 18.18 -9.21 -4.75
N LYS A 61 17.53 -10.34 -5.06
CA LYS A 61 16.98 -10.70 -6.38
C LYS A 61 15.48 -10.99 -6.27
N PRO A 62 14.68 -9.95 -5.98
CA PRO A 62 13.24 -10.11 -5.93
C PRO A 62 12.67 -10.41 -7.31
N LYS A 63 11.72 -11.34 -7.37
CA LYS A 63 10.97 -11.73 -8.56
C LYS A 63 9.64 -11.00 -8.61
N TRP A 64 9.67 -9.74 -9.05
CA TRP A 64 8.47 -8.91 -9.10
C TRP A 64 7.44 -9.39 -10.11
N GLU A 65 6.17 -9.33 -9.71
CA GLU A 65 5.02 -9.60 -10.56
C GLU A 65 3.98 -8.48 -10.44
N PRO A 66 3.77 -7.68 -11.49
CA PRO A 66 4.43 -7.73 -12.80
C PRO A 66 5.88 -7.24 -12.74
N SER A 67 6.71 -7.73 -13.67
CA SER A 67 8.16 -7.46 -13.69
C SER A 67 8.55 -6.13 -14.33
N LYS A 68 7.62 -5.45 -15.01
CA LYS A 68 7.85 -4.18 -15.71
C LYS A 68 6.73 -3.18 -15.44
N LEU A 69 7.03 -1.88 -15.58
CA LEU A 69 6.09 -0.78 -15.31
C LEU A 69 4.92 -0.75 -16.30
N GLU A 70 5.17 -1.03 -17.57
CA GLU A 70 4.17 -1.07 -18.63
C GLU A 70 3.13 -2.18 -18.45
N LEU A 71 3.45 -3.20 -17.66
CA LEU A 71 2.56 -4.32 -17.36
C LEU A 71 1.65 -4.07 -16.15
N VAL A 72 1.87 -3.00 -15.39
CA VAL A 72 1.00 -2.64 -14.28
C VAL A 72 -0.21 -1.89 -14.85
N SER A 73 -1.40 -2.49 -14.78
CA SER A 73 -2.63 -1.83 -15.23
C SER A 73 -3.16 -0.85 -14.18
N ASP A 74 -4.02 0.09 -14.59
CA ASP A 74 -4.64 1.03 -13.66
C ASP A 74 -5.60 0.31 -12.71
N GLU A 75 -6.26 -0.76 -13.16
CA GLU A 75 -7.14 -1.60 -12.34
C GLU A 75 -6.41 -2.26 -11.18
N MET A 76 -5.18 -2.76 -11.42
CA MET A 76 -4.34 -3.33 -10.35
C MET A 76 -4.03 -2.30 -9.27
N VAL A 77 -3.71 -1.08 -9.70
CA VAL A 77 -3.43 0.03 -8.78
C VAL A 77 -4.70 0.41 -8.03
N ASP A 78 -5.81 0.55 -8.73
CA ASP A 78 -7.09 0.97 -8.15
C ASP A 78 -7.61 -0.01 -7.12
N GLN A 79 -7.43 -1.30 -7.36
CA GLN A 79 -7.80 -2.34 -6.41
C GLN A 79 -7.06 -2.19 -5.08
N CYS A 80 -5.78 -1.77 -5.07
CA CYS A 80 -5.04 -1.51 -3.83
C CYS A 80 -5.51 -0.28 -3.05
N LEU A 81 -6.34 0.59 -3.66
CA LEU A 81 -6.86 1.80 -3.04
C LEU A 81 -8.36 1.70 -2.70
N ARG A 82 -9.04 0.62 -3.11
CA ARG A 82 -10.45 0.39 -2.80
C ARG A 82 -10.60 -0.04 -1.35
N ASN A 83 -11.73 0.29 -0.74
CA ASN A 83 -12.03 -0.25 0.58
C ASN A 83 -12.11 -1.78 0.51
N ILE A 84 -11.74 -2.41 1.62
CA ILE A 84 -11.83 -3.86 1.77
C ILE A 84 -13.20 -4.14 2.39
N ASP A 85 -14.03 -4.88 1.66
CA ASP A 85 -15.30 -5.40 2.18
C ASP A 85 -15.00 -6.65 3.02
N ASP A 86 -14.46 -6.43 4.22
CA ASP A 86 -14.21 -7.48 5.21
C ASP A 86 -14.80 -7.05 6.55
N GLU A 87 -15.72 -7.85 7.07
CA GLU A 87 -16.39 -7.64 8.36
C GLU A 87 -15.41 -7.67 9.54
N ASP A 88 -14.29 -8.40 9.40
CA ASP A 88 -13.24 -8.49 10.43
C ASP A 88 -12.24 -7.32 10.36
N LEU A 89 -12.29 -6.50 9.31
CA LEU A 89 -11.40 -5.35 9.17
C LEU A 89 -12.04 -4.08 9.75
N GLU A 90 -11.73 -3.80 11.00
CA GLU A 90 -12.12 -2.53 11.61
C GLU A 90 -11.48 -1.34 10.87
N CYS A 91 -12.32 -0.34 10.59
CA CYS A 91 -11.90 0.92 9.99
C CYS A 91 -10.87 1.60 10.92
N LEU A 92 -9.73 2.06 10.39
CA LEU A 92 -8.73 2.74 11.21
C LEU A 92 -9.32 4.00 11.87
N GLU A 93 -9.59 3.92 13.16
CA GLU A 93 -10.00 5.05 13.97
C GLU A 93 -8.78 5.81 14.49
N LEU A 94 -8.68 7.09 14.14
CA LEU A 94 -7.61 7.96 14.63
C LEU A 94 -8.14 8.79 15.81
N PRO A 95 -7.43 8.80 16.95
CA PRO A 95 -7.86 9.58 18.12
C PRO A 95 -7.95 11.07 17.76
N ASP A 96 -9.00 11.75 18.24
CA ASP A 96 -9.17 13.18 18.00
C ASP A 96 -8.48 13.97 19.11
N HIS A 97 -7.25 14.40 18.84
CA HIS A 97 -6.36 15.11 19.79
C HIS A 97 -6.96 16.43 20.34
N ARG A 98 -8.07 16.91 19.76
CA ARG A 98 -8.80 18.10 20.24
C ARG A 98 -9.63 17.85 21.49
N ILE A 99 -9.90 16.59 21.87
CA ILE A 99 -10.68 16.25 23.06
C ILE A 99 -9.78 16.13 24.30
N GLU A 100 -8.56 15.59 24.15
CA GLU A 100 -7.64 15.33 25.27
C GLU A 100 -6.94 16.58 25.82
N SER A 101 -6.90 17.70 25.06
CA SER A 101 -6.32 18.97 25.54
C SER A 101 -7.28 19.83 26.39
N ARG A 102 -8.48 19.31 26.71
CA ARG A 102 -9.52 20.01 27.48
C ARG A 102 -9.83 19.38 28.85
N LEU A 103 -9.04 18.37 29.25
CA LEU A 103 -9.05 17.77 30.59
C LEU A 103 -7.73 18.10 31.30
#